data_AF-A0A929D6P2-F1
#
_entry.id   AF-A0A929D6P2-F1
#
_cell.length_a   1.000
_cell.length_b   1.000
_cell.length_c   1.000
_cell.angle_alpha   90.00
_cell.angle_beta   90.00
_cell.angle_gamma   90.00
#
_symmetry.space_group_name_H-M   'P 1'
#
loop_
_entity.id
_entity.type
_entity.pdbx_description
1 polymer ?
#
loop_
_entity_poly.entity_id
_entity_poly.type
_entity_poly.pdbx_seq_one_letter_code
_entity_poly.pdbx_strand_id
1 'polypeptide(L)'
;MKQVIIENPIINSPFDEPNHHFRFGDEGITNEIVDGRRTSSYFVPIAKPRKKGAKQLQFETEWTQDRIEENKLVNDIRRRVGMWRKGGYVGVTPTTARLLAHWTDPDRDKRLFFCQIEALETTIYIAEVAAKYGDSWIESAIRAANDTSNPGLPRTAFKMATGSGKTVVMAMLIAWHTLNRRANPRDARFSDAFLIVTPGITIRDRLRVLLANDPDNYYRKWDVVPAQLMGQLGQAKIIITNFHALQLREKVAAGKITKSILADGRPSPFTESPGQMVRRVCRELGSKRRIIIINDEAHHCYRRKPDAEVQTLTGDDRIEAKNRDEEARVWISGIEAVKAKMGVKSIYDLSATPF
;
A
#
# COMPACT_ATOMS: atom_id res chain seq x y z
N MET A 1 -6.14 -13.70 -34.10
CA MET A 1 -5.14 -12.73 -33.66
C MET A 1 -3.79 -13.16 -34.21
N LYS A 2 -3.09 -12.28 -34.95
CA LYS A 2 -1.69 -12.52 -35.28
C LYS A 2 -0.92 -12.45 -33.96
N GLN A 3 -0.19 -13.52 -33.63
CA GLN A 3 0.65 -13.53 -32.45
C GLN A 3 1.76 -12.49 -32.63
N VAL A 4 1.69 -11.39 -31.88
CA VAL A 4 2.78 -10.42 -31.82
C VAL A 4 3.92 -11.07 -31.04
N ILE A 5 5.07 -11.25 -31.69
CA ILE A 5 6.28 -11.78 -31.07
C ILE A 5 7.14 -10.59 -30.63
N ILE A 6 7.34 -10.44 -29.32
CA ILE A 6 8.28 -9.49 -28.73
C ILE A 6 9.52 -10.29 -28.32
N GLU A 7 10.61 -10.17 -29.09
CA GLU A 7 11.84 -10.94 -28.86
C GLU A 7 12.52 -10.57 -27.53
N ASN A 8 12.56 -9.26 -27.21
CA ASN A 8 13.05 -8.77 -25.93
C ASN A 8 12.01 -7.82 -25.29
N PRO A 9 11.29 -8.26 -24.25
CA PRO A 9 10.31 -7.41 -23.57
C PRO A 9 10.95 -6.35 -22.66
N ILE A 10 12.26 -6.43 -22.41
CA ILE A 10 12.99 -5.51 -21.52
C ILE A 10 13.66 -4.42 -22.36
N ILE A 11 13.00 -3.27 -22.46
CA ILE A 11 13.44 -2.11 -23.25
C ILE A 11 13.81 -0.87 -22.40
N ASN A 12 13.82 -1.00 -21.07
CA ASN A 12 14.22 0.08 -20.15
C ASN A 12 15.14 -0.47 -19.06
N SER A 13 16.04 0.40 -18.56
CA SER A 13 16.78 0.17 -17.32
C SER A 13 15.81 0.17 -16.11
N PRO A 14 15.97 -0.74 -15.13
CA PRO A 14 15.16 -0.70 -13.91
C PRO A 14 15.58 0.44 -12.95
N PHE A 15 16.73 1.07 -13.20
CA PHE A 15 17.33 2.08 -12.33
C PHE A 15 17.05 3.51 -12.78
N ASP A 16 16.63 3.71 -14.02
CA ASP A 16 16.41 5.02 -14.62
C ASP A 16 14.93 5.22 -14.95
N GLU A 17 14.49 6.48 -15.13
CA GLU A 17 13.10 6.74 -15.52
C GLU A 17 12.81 6.11 -16.88
N PRO A 18 11.75 5.30 -17.03
CA PRO A 18 11.45 4.63 -18.29
C PRO A 18 11.18 5.66 -19.40
N ASN A 19 11.86 5.49 -20.52
CA ASN A 19 11.82 6.38 -21.67
C ASN A 19 11.29 5.71 -22.93
N HIS A 20 10.89 4.43 -22.88
CA HIS A 20 10.23 3.75 -23.98
C HIS A 20 9.11 2.83 -23.47
N HIS A 21 8.12 2.54 -24.30
CA HIS A 21 7.11 1.52 -24.04
C HIS A 21 6.57 0.91 -25.34
N PHE A 22 6.07 -0.31 -25.28
CA PHE A 22 5.33 -0.90 -26.39
C PHE A 22 3.94 -0.27 -26.52
N ARG A 23 3.54 0.09 -27.75
CA ARG A 23 2.20 0.64 -28.04
C ARG A 23 1.14 -0.43 -27.75
N PHE A 24 -0.01 0.01 -27.25
CA PHE A 24 -1.22 -0.81 -27.17
C PHE A 24 -2.13 -0.44 -28.35
N GLY A 25 -2.40 -1.40 -29.23
CA GLY A 25 -3.39 -1.30 -30.29
C GLY A 25 -4.72 -1.95 -29.88
N ASP A 26 -5.66 -2.06 -30.82
CA ASP A 26 -7.01 -2.58 -30.54
C ASP A 26 -7.07 -4.07 -30.20
N GLU A 27 -6.06 -4.83 -30.62
CA GLU A 27 -5.92 -6.25 -30.29
C GLU A 27 -4.92 -6.48 -29.13
N GLY A 28 -4.48 -5.42 -28.44
CA GLY A 28 -3.55 -5.50 -27.31
C GLY A 28 -2.14 -4.97 -27.60
N ILE A 29 -1.15 -5.48 -26.87
CA ILE A 29 0.25 -5.01 -26.97
C ILE A 29 0.81 -5.30 -28.37
N THR A 30 1.47 -4.30 -28.97
CA THR A 30 2.16 -4.43 -30.25
C THR A 30 3.66 -4.56 -30.03
N ASN A 31 4.42 -4.85 -31.10
CA ASN A 31 5.89 -4.80 -31.08
C ASN A 31 6.44 -3.41 -31.41
N GLU A 32 5.57 -2.40 -31.56
CA GLU A 32 5.97 -1.03 -31.86
C GLU A 32 6.42 -0.32 -30.59
N ILE A 33 7.65 0.18 -30.59
CA ILE A 33 8.22 0.95 -29.48
C ILE A 33 7.88 2.42 -29.67
N VAL A 34 7.38 3.06 -28.61
CA VAL A 34 7.04 4.48 -28.55
C VAL A 34 7.96 5.16 -27.55
N ASP A 35 8.48 6.32 -27.94
CA ASP A 35 9.31 7.17 -27.09
C ASP A 35 8.49 7.78 -25.94
N GLY A 36 9.15 7.88 -24.79
CA GLY A 36 8.59 8.40 -23.56
C GLY A 36 8.00 7.33 -22.64
N ARG A 37 7.77 7.77 -21.41
CA ARG A 37 7.14 6.98 -20.37
C ARG A 37 5.67 6.74 -20.69
N ARG A 38 5.21 5.49 -20.59
CA ARG A 38 3.79 5.14 -20.77
C ARG A 38 2.89 5.93 -19.81
N THR A 39 1.90 6.61 -20.37
CA THR A 39 0.80 7.26 -19.62
C THR A 39 0.10 6.23 -18.73
N SER A 40 -0.15 6.59 -17.47
CA SER A 40 -0.92 5.73 -16.57
C SER A 40 -2.38 5.72 -17.00
N SER A 41 -2.92 4.53 -17.26
CA SER A 41 -4.32 4.32 -17.62
C SER A 41 -4.84 3.01 -17.02
N TYR A 42 -6.16 2.83 -17.02
CA TYR A 42 -6.83 1.58 -16.66
C TYR A 42 -7.85 1.21 -17.73
N PHE A 43 -8.16 -0.09 -17.81
CA PHE A 43 -9.19 -0.58 -18.70
C PHE A 43 -10.54 -0.52 -17.99
N VAL A 44 -11.55 0.07 -18.64
CA VAL A 44 -12.93 0.10 -18.16
C VAL A 44 -13.56 -1.28 -18.46
N PRO A 45 -13.89 -2.10 -17.44
CA PRO A 45 -14.56 -3.37 -17.67
C PRO A 45 -16.02 -3.09 -18.05
N ILE A 46 -16.46 -3.55 -19.24
CA ILE A 46 -17.89 -3.62 -19.56
C ILE A 46 -18.41 -4.97 -19.07
N ALA A 47 -19.54 -4.99 -18.35
CA ALA A 47 -20.25 -6.23 -18.04
C ALA A 47 -20.63 -6.93 -19.36
N LYS A 48 -20.08 -8.12 -19.65
CA LYS A 48 -20.50 -8.89 -20.82
C LYS A 48 -22.01 -9.17 -20.71
N PRO A 49 -22.84 -8.89 -21.75
CA PRO A 49 -24.21 -9.35 -21.76
C PRO A 49 -24.22 -10.88 -21.66
N ARG A 50 -24.99 -11.42 -20.72
CA ARG A 50 -25.10 -12.87 -20.45
C ARG A 50 -25.49 -13.63 -21.73
N LYS A 51 -24.51 -14.19 -22.45
CA LYS A 51 -24.79 -15.25 -23.43
C LYS A 51 -24.93 -16.57 -22.67
N LYS A 52 -26.15 -17.12 -22.70
CA LYS A 52 -26.44 -18.51 -22.27
C LYS A 52 -25.72 -19.47 -23.21
N GLY A 53 -24.58 -20.01 -22.78
CA GLY A 53 -23.88 -21.07 -23.49
C GLY A 53 -22.71 -21.58 -22.65
N ALA A 54 -22.79 -22.83 -22.21
CA ALA A 54 -21.75 -23.47 -21.43
C ALA A 54 -20.51 -23.71 -22.31
N LYS A 55 -19.52 -22.81 -22.22
CA LYS A 55 -18.12 -23.06 -22.60
C LYS A 55 -17.22 -22.13 -21.78
N GLN A 56 -16.38 -22.77 -20.97
CA GLN A 56 -15.06 -22.37 -20.48
C GLN A 56 -14.78 -20.86 -20.32
N LEU A 57 -14.58 -20.44 -19.06
CA LEU A 57 -14.04 -19.13 -18.68
C LEU A 57 -12.62 -18.96 -19.25
N GLN A 58 -12.51 -18.64 -20.54
CA GLN A 58 -11.36 -17.93 -21.06
C GLN A 58 -11.52 -16.46 -20.68
N PHE A 59 -10.53 -15.94 -19.96
CA PHE A 59 -10.27 -14.50 -19.91
C PHE A 59 -9.93 -14.04 -21.32
N GLU A 60 -10.95 -13.79 -22.15
CA GLU A 60 -10.77 -13.05 -23.40
C GLU A 60 -10.50 -11.60 -23.03
N THR A 61 -9.21 -11.30 -22.94
CA THR A 61 -8.72 -9.95 -22.84
C THR A 61 -8.86 -9.26 -24.20
N GLU A 62 -10.06 -8.74 -24.47
CA GLU A 62 -10.27 -7.80 -25.57
C GLU A 62 -9.79 -6.41 -25.12
N TRP A 63 -8.49 -6.17 -25.34
CA TRP A 63 -7.78 -4.93 -25.03
C TRP A 63 -7.99 -3.86 -26.13
N THR A 64 -9.21 -3.37 -26.35
CA THR A 64 -9.45 -2.33 -27.38
C THR A 64 -9.09 -0.92 -26.87
N GLN A 65 -8.56 -0.03 -27.72
CA GLN A 65 -8.18 1.35 -27.31
C GLN A 65 -9.37 2.15 -26.74
N ASP A 66 -10.57 1.91 -27.26
CA ASP A 66 -11.82 2.54 -26.81
C ASP A 66 -12.19 2.22 -25.35
N ARG A 67 -11.47 1.30 -24.69
CA ARG A 67 -11.70 0.85 -23.31
C ARG A 67 -10.66 1.38 -22.32
N ILE A 68 -9.79 2.31 -22.73
CA ILE A 68 -8.70 2.85 -21.89
C ILE A 68 -9.08 4.23 -21.34
N GLU A 69 -9.10 4.36 -20.01
CA GLU A 69 -9.25 5.65 -19.33
C GLU A 69 -7.94 6.07 -18.64
N GLU A 70 -7.52 7.31 -18.85
CA GLU A 70 -6.32 7.84 -18.21
C GLU A 70 -6.50 8.07 -16.72
N ASN A 71 -5.49 7.66 -15.93
CA ASN A 71 -5.38 8.04 -14.53
C ASN A 71 -4.87 9.49 -14.41
N LYS A 72 -5.72 10.48 -14.71
CA LYS A 72 -5.36 11.92 -14.74
C LYS A 72 -4.59 12.36 -13.49
N LEU A 73 -5.14 12.07 -12.30
CA LEU A 73 -4.52 12.38 -11.01
C LEU A 73 -3.09 11.80 -10.89
N VAL A 74 -2.89 10.54 -11.28
CA VAL A 74 -1.57 9.88 -11.21
C VAL A 74 -0.58 10.54 -12.18
N ASN A 75 -1.01 10.83 -13.40
CA ASN A 75 -0.16 11.46 -14.40
C ASN A 75 0.21 12.90 -14.00
N ASP A 76 -0.73 13.66 -13.44
CA ASP A 76 -0.47 15.02 -12.93
C ASP A 76 0.51 14.99 -11.76
N ILE A 77 0.34 14.07 -10.80
CA ILE A 77 1.29 13.89 -9.69
C ILE A 77 2.68 13.53 -10.23
N ARG A 78 2.80 12.58 -11.17
CA ARG A 78 4.09 12.21 -11.79
C ARG A 78 4.79 13.42 -12.41
N ARG A 79 4.04 14.28 -13.12
CA ARG A 79 4.59 15.51 -13.71
C ARG A 79 5.12 16.46 -12.62
N ARG A 80 4.34 16.69 -11.55
CA ARG A 80 4.77 17.56 -10.43
C ARG A 80 6.02 17.03 -9.74
N VAL A 81 6.03 15.73 -9.41
CA VAL A 81 7.18 15.05 -8.78
C VAL A 81 8.40 15.11 -9.69
N GLY A 82 8.24 14.88 -11.00
CA GLY A 82 9.33 14.97 -11.98
C GLY A 82 9.93 16.37 -12.09
N MET A 83 9.10 17.41 -12.07
CA MET A 83 9.57 18.82 -12.04
C MET A 83 10.34 19.12 -10.74
N TRP A 84 9.81 18.68 -9.60
CA TRP A 84 10.44 18.87 -8.30
C TRP A 84 11.79 18.12 -8.17
N ARG A 85 11.85 16.89 -8.69
CA ARG A 85 13.08 16.09 -8.80
C ARG A 85 14.16 16.84 -9.59
N LYS A 86 13.82 17.32 -10.79
CA LYS A 86 14.73 18.11 -11.65
C LYS A 86 15.15 19.44 -11.00
N GLY A 87 14.31 19.99 -10.13
CA GLY A 87 14.60 21.19 -9.34
C GLY A 87 15.47 20.96 -8.10
N GLY A 88 16.06 19.77 -7.91
CA GLY A 88 16.99 19.51 -6.81
C GLY A 88 16.32 19.28 -5.44
N TYR A 89 15.09 18.77 -5.43
CA TYR A 89 14.38 18.38 -4.21
C TYR A 89 14.12 19.50 -3.17
N VAL A 90 14.00 20.75 -3.63
CA VAL A 90 13.78 21.90 -2.75
C VAL A 90 12.49 21.75 -1.91
N GLY A 91 12.53 22.23 -0.67
CA GLY A 91 11.34 22.30 0.21
C GLY A 91 11.16 21.15 1.21
N VAL A 92 12.11 20.21 1.29
CA VAL A 92 12.09 19.09 2.26
C VAL A 92 12.89 19.39 3.53
N THR A 93 12.76 18.55 4.57
CA THR A 93 13.63 18.67 5.76
C THR A 93 15.10 18.33 5.44
N PRO A 94 16.06 18.77 6.26
CA PRO A 94 17.46 18.36 6.11
C PRO A 94 17.69 16.85 6.22
N THR A 95 16.86 16.12 6.97
CA THR A 95 16.94 14.65 7.05
C THR A 95 16.44 14.00 5.77
N THR A 96 15.34 14.48 5.21
CA THR A 96 14.82 14.01 3.93
C THR A 96 15.80 14.31 2.80
N ALA A 97 16.41 15.50 2.75
CA ALA A 97 17.42 15.84 1.75
C ALA A 97 18.63 14.87 1.79
N ARG A 98 19.14 14.56 2.99
CA ARG A 98 20.23 13.58 3.16
C ARG A 98 19.83 12.17 2.73
N LEU A 99 18.60 11.75 3.01
CA LEU A 99 18.11 10.44 2.59
C LEU A 99 17.95 10.37 1.06
N LEU A 100 17.39 11.40 0.43
CA LEU A 100 17.28 11.46 -1.03
C LEU A 100 18.66 11.43 -1.67
N ALA A 101 19.61 12.24 -1.19
CA ALA A 101 20.99 12.21 -1.69
C ALA A 101 21.64 10.82 -1.56
N HIS A 102 21.46 10.12 -0.43
CA HIS A 102 21.95 8.75 -0.23
C HIS A 102 21.26 7.74 -1.15
N TRP A 103 19.96 7.89 -1.40
CA TRP A 103 19.20 6.97 -2.24
C TRP A 103 19.47 7.13 -3.73
N THR A 104 19.78 8.36 -4.17
CA THR A 104 20.05 8.69 -5.57
C THR A 104 21.53 8.83 -5.90
N ASP A 105 22.41 8.52 -4.96
CA ASP A 105 23.86 8.48 -5.19
C ASP A 105 24.17 7.47 -6.32
N PRO A 106 24.78 7.90 -7.44
CA PRO A 106 25.13 6.99 -8.53
C PRO A 106 26.23 6.00 -8.15
N ASP A 107 27.05 6.31 -7.15
CA ASP A 107 28.24 5.53 -6.75
C ASP A 107 27.93 4.48 -5.67
N ARG A 108 26.65 4.37 -5.25
CA ARG A 108 26.23 3.32 -4.31
C ARG A 108 26.39 1.92 -4.93
N ASP A 109 26.92 0.98 -4.15
CA ASP A 109 27.10 -0.42 -4.56
C ASP A 109 25.75 -1.07 -4.96
N LYS A 110 24.70 -0.85 -4.15
CA LYS A 110 23.38 -1.45 -4.37
C LYS A 110 22.37 -0.43 -4.85
N ARG A 111 22.39 -0.08 -6.14
CA ARG A 111 21.44 0.86 -6.75
C ARG A 111 19.99 0.44 -6.47
N LEU A 112 19.17 1.41 -6.06
CA LEU A 112 17.74 1.23 -5.88
C LEU A 112 17.03 1.37 -7.24
N PHE A 113 15.93 0.64 -7.43
CA PHE A 113 15.15 0.77 -8.65
C PHE A 113 14.46 2.13 -8.72
N PHE A 114 14.32 2.66 -9.93
CA PHE A 114 13.64 3.95 -10.15
C PHE A 114 12.24 3.96 -9.53
N CYS A 115 11.48 2.88 -9.67
CA CYS A 115 10.14 2.78 -9.10
C CYS A 115 10.11 2.81 -7.55
N GLN A 116 11.19 2.37 -6.89
CA GLN A 116 11.33 2.44 -5.43
C GLN A 116 11.61 3.88 -5.00
N ILE A 117 12.53 4.55 -5.71
CA ILE A 117 12.84 5.97 -5.51
C ILE A 117 11.61 6.83 -5.73
N GLU A 118 10.93 6.65 -6.86
CA GLU A 118 9.74 7.43 -7.22
C GLU A 118 8.59 7.25 -6.22
N ALA A 119 8.40 6.05 -5.67
CA ALA A 119 7.41 5.82 -4.62
C ALA A 119 7.70 6.73 -3.41
N LEU A 120 8.97 6.83 -2.99
CA LEU A 120 9.34 7.66 -1.86
C LEU A 120 9.31 9.14 -2.20
N GLU A 121 9.82 9.54 -3.36
CA GLU A 121 9.72 10.91 -3.85
C GLU A 121 8.27 11.40 -3.89
N THR A 122 7.35 10.58 -4.38
CA THR A 122 5.92 10.92 -4.43
C THR A 122 5.35 11.08 -3.02
N THR A 123 5.69 10.17 -2.10
CA THR A 123 5.24 10.25 -0.70
C THR A 123 5.78 11.51 -0.01
N ILE A 124 7.06 11.79 -0.19
CA ILE A 124 7.76 12.96 0.35
C ILE A 124 7.14 14.23 -0.23
N TYR A 125 6.92 14.27 -1.54
CA TYR A 125 6.32 15.43 -2.20
C TYR A 125 4.98 15.77 -1.59
N ILE A 126 4.09 14.78 -1.47
CA ILE A 126 2.75 14.96 -0.89
C ILE A 126 2.85 15.45 0.57
N ALA A 127 3.76 14.87 1.37
CA ALA A 127 3.85 15.16 2.80
C ALA A 127 4.59 16.46 3.15
N GLU A 128 5.56 16.89 2.33
CA GLU A 128 6.48 17.97 2.67
C GLU A 128 6.44 19.17 1.74
N VAL A 129 6.04 18.97 0.48
CA VAL A 129 6.29 19.92 -0.61
C VAL A 129 4.99 20.44 -1.22
N ALA A 130 4.03 19.56 -1.50
CA ALA A 130 2.84 19.85 -2.30
C ALA A 130 2.12 21.13 -1.85
N ALA A 131 1.81 21.26 -0.56
CA ALA A 131 1.13 22.45 -0.02
C ALA A 131 1.93 23.75 -0.22
N LYS A 132 3.26 23.70 -0.13
CA LYS A 132 4.14 24.88 -0.30
C LYS A 132 4.21 25.32 -1.77
N TYR A 133 3.99 24.39 -2.69
CA TYR A 133 4.08 24.60 -4.14
C TYR A 133 2.71 24.87 -4.78
N GLY A 134 1.66 25.07 -3.98
CA GLY A 134 0.30 25.29 -4.47
C GLY A 134 -0.40 24.01 -4.97
N ASP A 135 0.17 22.84 -4.68
CA ASP A 135 -0.35 21.53 -5.09
C ASP A 135 -1.22 20.86 -4.02
N SER A 136 -1.86 21.65 -3.14
CA SER A 136 -2.79 21.15 -2.11
C SER A 136 -3.97 20.36 -2.69
N TRP A 137 -4.27 20.53 -3.98
CA TRP A 137 -5.27 19.74 -4.71
C TRP A 137 -4.97 18.23 -4.66
N ILE A 138 -3.70 17.82 -4.53
CA ILE A 138 -3.32 16.40 -4.40
C ILE A 138 -3.87 15.82 -3.10
N GLU A 139 -3.64 16.51 -1.97
CA GLU A 139 -4.16 16.06 -0.67
C GLU A 139 -5.69 16.05 -0.66
N SER A 140 -6.32 17.09 -1.23
CA SER A 140 -7.77 17.18 -1.35
C SER A 140 -8.35 16.01 -2.18
N ALA A 141 -7.73 15.66 -3.30
CA ALA A 141 -8.16 14.54 -4.13
C ALA A 141 -8.02 13.20 -3.42
N ILE A 142 -6.89 12.96 -2.73
CA ILE A 142 -6.68 11.75 -1.92
C ILE A 142 -7.70 11.68 -0.79
N ARG A 143 -7.96 12.79 -0.11
CA ARG A 143 -8.96 12.87 0.97
C ARG A 143 -10.37 12.57 0.45
N ALA A 144 -10.78 13.16 -0.65
CA ALA A 144 -12.09 12.91 -1.26
C ALA A 144 -12.27 11.43 -1.67
N ALA A 145 -11.24 10.82 -2.24
CA ALA A 145 -11.26 9.39 -2.58
C ALA A 145 -11.36 8.50 -1.33
N ASN A 146 -10.64 8.86 -0.26
CA ASN A 146 -10.74 8.19 1.02
C ASN A 146 -12.12 8.35 1.67
N ASP A 147 -12.69 9.56 1.69
CA ASP A 147 -14.00 9.79 2.29
C ASP A 147 -15.12 9.05 1.56
N THR A 148 -14.96 8.83 0.25
CA THR A 148 -15.90 8.05 -0.55
C THR A 148 -15.78 6.54 -0.30
N SER A 149 -14.55 6.00 -0.23
CA SER A 149 -14.31 4.55 -0.23
C SER A 149 -14.00 3.96 1.15
N ASN A 150 -13.34 4.74 2.01
CA ASN A 150 -12.83 4.36 3.33
C ASN A 150 -12.96 5.52 4.35
N PRO A 151 -14.18 6.01 4.65
CA PRO A 151 -14.40 7.21 5.46
C PRO A 151 -13.53 7.29 6.71
N GLY A 152 -12.79 8.40 6.83
CA GLY A 152 -11.92 8.67 7.97
C GLY A 152 -10.57 7.94 7.96
N LEU A 153 -10.27 7.02 7.06
CA LEU A 153 -8.94 6.40 7.00
C LEU A 153 -8.04 7.19 6.04
N PRO A 154 -6.90 7.75 6.48
CA PRO A 154 -5.98 8.52 5.62
C PRO A 154 -5.09 7.58 4.80
N ARG A 155 -5.67 6.92 3.79
CA ARG A 155 -5.01 5.90 2.97
C ARG A 155 -4.32 6.51 1.75
N THR A 156 -3.17 5.96 1.38
CA THR A 156 -2.47 6.25 0.13
C THR A 156 -1.94 4.95 -0.43
N ALA A 157 -2.31 4.63 -1.67
CA ALA A 157 -2.03 3.34 -2.30
C ALA A 157 -0.86 3.40 -3.28
N PHE A 158 -0.01 2.38 -3.18
CA PHE A 158 1.14 2.13 -4.04
C PHE A 158 0.87 0.83 -4.79
N LYS A 159 0.46 0.97 -6.06
CA LYS A 159 0.35 -0.16 -6.98
C LYS A 159 1.72 -0.41 -7.58
N MET A 160 2.31 -1.55 -7.24
CA MET A 160 3.67 -1.92 -7.64
C MET A 160 3.65 -3.23 -8.42
N ALA A 161 4.61 -3.43 -9.33
CA ALA A 161 4.77 -4.72 -10.00
C ALA A 161 5.38 -5.76 -9.05
N THR A 162 5.02 -7.03 -9.20
CA THR A 162 5.70 -8.12 -8.48
C THR A 162 7.19 -8.10 -8.81
N GLY A 163 8.05 -8.24 -7.81
CA GLY A 163 9.52 -8.18 -7.98
C GLY A 163 10.12 -6.78 -8.01
N SER A 164 9.33 -5.70 -8.06
CA SER A 164 9.82 -4.31 -8.03
C SER A 164 10.40 -3.85 -6.68
N GLY A 165 10.36 -4.70 -5.64
CA GLY A 165 10.93 -4.41 -4.33
C GLY A 165 9.99 -3.65 -3.38
N LYS A 166 8.70 -4.01 -3.34
CA LYS A 166 7.71 -3.50 -2.37
C LYS A 166 8.24 -3.43 -0.93
N THR A 167 8.90 -4.48 -0.46
CA THR A 167 9.46 -4.52 0.91
C THR A 167 10.63 -3.54 1.10
N VAL A 168 11.39 -3.22 0.04
CA VAL A 168 12.42 -2.16 0.10
C VAL A 168 11.76 -0.80 0.28
N VAL A 169 10.66 -0.52 -0.44
CA VAL A 169 9.86 0.70 -0.23
C VAL A 169 9.31 0.80 1.19
N MET A 170 8.84 -0.31 1.78
CA MET A 170 8.43 -0.33 3.19
C MET A 170 9.58 0.06 4.13
N ALA A 171 10.78 -0.50 3.92
CA ALA A 171 11.96 -0.14 4.71
C ALA A 171 12.32 1.35 4.54
N MET A 172 12.30 1.87 3.31
CA MET A 172 12.55 3.28 3.05
C MET A 172 11.51 4.20 3.72
N LEU A 173 10.23 3.85 3.71
CA LEU A 173 9.16 4.58 4.41
C LEU A 173 9.41 4.62 5.93
N ILE A 174 9.76 3.48 6.53
CA ILE A 174 10.08 3.37 7.96
C ILE A 174 11.30 4.23 8.29
N ALA A 175 12.34 4.18 7.47
CA ALA A 175 13.55 4.98 7.64
C ALA A 175 13.26 6.48 7.57
N TRP A 176 12.55 6.92 6.53
CA TRP A 176 12.16 8.32 6.35
C TRP A 176 11.35 8.87 7.52
N HIS A 177 10.32 8.14 7.93
CA HIS A 177 9.50 8.53 9.08
C HIS A 177 10.30 8.56 10.39
N THR A 178 11.03 7.49 10.68
CA THR A 178 11.76 7.36 11.94
C THR A 178 12.83 8.43 12.07
N LEU A 179 13.68 8.60 11.06
CA LEU A 179 14.80 9.54 11.12
C LEU A 179 14.33 10.99 11.16
N ASN A 180 13.27 11.34 10.44
CA ASN A 180 12.67 12.67 10.54
C ASN A 180 12.01 12.90 11.90
N ARG A 181 11.32 11.90 12.45
CA ARG A 181 10.71 11.99 13.79
C ARG A 181 11.77 12.18 14.87
N ARG A 182 12.94 11.57 14.72
CA ARG A 182 14.07 11.72 15.64
C ARG A 182 14.74 13.08 15.52
N ALA A 183 14.94 13.56 14.30
CA ALA A 183 15.47 14.89 14.07
C ALA A 183 14.52 15.99 14.57
N ASN A 184 13.20 15.81 14.40
CA ASN A 184 12.19 16.79 14.77
C ASN A 184 11.00 16.15 15.53
N PRO A 185 11.13 15.92 16.86
CA PRO A 185 10.09 15.24 17.66
C PRO A 185 8.75 15.98 17.77
N ARG A 186 8.68 17.26 17.40
CA ARG A 186 7.43 18.04 17.37
C ARG A 186 6.72 17.98 16.03
N ASP A 187 7.40 17.55 14.97
CA ASP A 187 6.80 17.46 13.64
C ASP A 187 5.79 16.31 13.57
N ALA A 188 4.52 16.67 13.38
CA ALA A 188 3.40 15.74 13.36
C ALA A 188 3.25 15.03 12.00
N ARG A 189 4.06 15.38 10.99
CA ARG A 189 4.10 14.66 9.71
C ARG A 189 4.70 13.27 9.86
N PHE A 190 5.59 13.08 10.84
CA PHE A 190 6.37 11.86 11.01
C PHE A 190 6.01 11.08 12.27
N SER A 191 6.33 9.79 12.27
CA SER A 191 6.13 8.87 13.39
C SER A 191 7.31 7.90 13.49
N ASP A 192 7.49 7.29 14.64
CA ASP A 192 8.46 6.24 14.90
C ASP A 192 7.78 4.95 15.40
N ALA A 193 6.46 4.84 15.17
CA ALA A 193 5.63 3.72 15.58
C ALA A 193 4.83 3.19 14.37
N PHE A 194 5.02 1.91 14.05
CA PHE A 194 4.53 1.28 12.84
C PHE A 194 3.75 0.00 13.18
N LEU A 195 2.61 -0.17 12.52
CA LEU A 195 1.86 -1.42 12.49
C LEU A 195 1.84 -1.93 11.04
N ILE A 196 2.49 -3.04 10.79
CA ILE A 196 2.53 -3.71 9.49
C ILE A 196 1.53 -4.85 9.51
N VAL A 197 0.57 -4.84 8.60
CA VAL A 197 -0.49 -5.87 8.52
C VAL A 197 -0.32 -6.67 7.24
N THR A 198 -0.34 -8.00 7.35
CA THR A 198 -0.15 -8.95 6.25
C THR A 198 -1.37 -9.86 6.08
N PRO A 199 -1.57 -10.46 4.88
CA PRO A 199 -2.67 -11.41 4.67
C PRO A 199 -2.40 -12.73 5.43
N GLY A 200 -1.18 -13.25 5.37
CA GLY A 200 -0.80 -14.53 5.96
C GLY A 200 0.33 -14.46 6.98
N ILE A 201 0.41 -15.48 7.83
CA ILE A 201 1.50 -15.66 8.81
C ILE A 201 2.86 -15.90 8.14
N THR A 202 2.90 -16.61 7.01
CA THR A 202 4.14 -16.83 6.25
C THR A 202 4.73 -15.52 5.76
N ILE A 203 3.88 -14.60 5.28
CA ILE A 203 4.31 -13.27 4.84
C ILE A 203 4.76 -12.44 6.04
N ARG A 204 4.00 -12.46 7.15
CA ARG A 204 4.38 -11.81 8.41
C ARG A 204 5.80 -12.19 8.82
N ASP A 205 6.11 -13.49 8.81
CA ASP A 205 7.40 -13.99 9.28
C ASP A 205 8.55 -13.60 8.32
N ARG A 206 8.28 -13.53 7.01
CA ARG A 206 9.26 -13.03 6.02
C ARG A 206 9.51 -11.52 6.14
N LEU A 207 8.52 -10.74 6.56
CA LEU A 207 8.67 -9.29 6.74
C LEU A 207 9.51 -8.91 7.97
N ARG A 208 10.00 -9.87 8.77
CA ARG A 208 10.95 -9.61 9.88
C ARG A 208 12.19 -8.81 9.47
N VAL A 209 12.56 -8.87 8.19
CA VAL A 209 13.63 -8.06 7.58
C VAL A 209 13.40 -6.54 7.69
N LEU A 210 12.20 -6.10 8.06
CA LEU A 210 11.87 -4.70 8.35
C LEU A 210 12.22 -4.30 9.80
N LEU A 211 12.60 -5.25 10.66
CA LEU A 211 13.05 -4.99 12.02
C LEU A 211 14.53 -4.63 11.99
N ALA A 212 14.92 -3.46 12.52
CA ALA A 212 16.29 -2.97 12.45
C ALA A 212 17.31 -3.84 13.24
N ASN A 213 16.83 -4.62 14.21
CA ASN A 213 17.63 -5.57 14.98
C ASN A 213 17.75 -6.95 14.32
N ASP A 214 16.99 -7.23 13.25
CA ASP A 214 17.14 -8.48 12.50
C ASP A 214 18.52 -8.50 11.81
N PRO A 215 19.26 -9.61 11.84
CA PRO A 215 20.58 -9.70 11.20
C PRO A 215 20.51 -9.51 9.68
N ASP A 216 19.41 -9.93 9.05
CA ASP A 216 19.16 -9.86 7.61
C ASP A 216 18.34 -8.61 7.21
N ASN A 217 18.31 -7.60 8.07
CA ASN A 217 17.46 -6.43 7.85
C ASN A 217 17.76 -5.72 6.52
N TYR A 218 16.70 -5.23 5.89
CA TYR A 218 16.77 -4.59 4.59
C TYR A 218 17.48 -3.24 4.62
N TYR A 219 17.59 -2.61 5.79
CA TYR A 219 18.28 -1.33 5.92
C TYR A 219 19.78 -1.45 5.62
N ARG A 220 20.43 -2.50 6.14
CA ARG A 220 21.82 -2.83 5.81
C ARG A 220 21.93 -3.56 4.47
N LYS A 221 21.07 -4.57 4.26
CA LYS A 221 21.16 -5.43 3.07
C LYS A 221 21.06 -4.64 1.77
N TRP A 222 20.21 -3.63 1.72
CA TRP A 222 20.02 -2.79 0.53
C TRP A 222 20.59 -1.37 0.69
N ASP A 223 21.41 -1.14 1.72
CA ASP A 223 21.98 0.17 2.03
C ASP A 223 20.94 1.31 1.95
N VAL A 224 19.80 1.11 2.63
CA VAL A 224 18.70 2.09 2.68
C VAL A 224 19.03 3.21 3.67
N VAL A 225 19.82 2.91 4.70
CA VAL A 225 20.17 3.85 5.77
C VAL A 225 21.67 3.83 6.00
N PRO A 226 22.36 4.99 5.96
CA PRO A 226 23.77 5.09 6.30
C PRO A 226 24.08 4.49 7.69
N ALA A 227 25.21 3.83 7.84
CA ALA A 227 25.59 3.10 9.06
C ALA A 227 25.45 3.96 10.34
N GLN A 228 25.86 5.23 10.28
CA GLN A 228 25.76 6.21 11.37
C GLN A 228 24.33 6.51 11.85
N LEU A 229 23.31 6.28 11.02
CA LEU A 229 21.90 6.52 11.34
C LEU A 229 21.18 5.24 11.82
N MET A 230 21.82 4.07 11.72
CA MET A 230 21.22 2.80 12.15
C MET A 230 20.84 2.77 13.63
N GLY A 231 21.64 3.42 14.49
CA GLY A 231 21.32 3.54 15.91
C GLY A 231 20.03 4.33 16.17
N GLN A 232 19.77 5.37 15.37
CA GLN A 232 18.53 6.15 15.46
C GLN A 232 17.33 5.37 14.92
N LEU A 233 17.53 4.67 13.80
CA LEU A 233 16.52 3.79 13.21
C LEU A 233 16.10 2.67 14.18
N GLY A 234 17.04 2.10 14.92
CA GLY A 234 16.80 1.03 15.90
C GLY A 234 15.82 1.41 17.03
N GLN A 235 15.50 2.69 17.19
CA GLN A 235 14.51 3.16 18.14
C GLN A 235 13.07 3.15 17.62
N ALA A 236 12.84 2.78 16.35
CA ALA A 236 11.51 2.57 15.81
C ALA A 236 10.79 1.43 16.55
N LYS A 237 9.49 1.58 16.78
CA LYS A 237 8.61 0.52 17.28
C LYS A 237 7.84 -0.04 16.12
N ILE A 238 8.11 -1.28 15.74
CA ILE A 238 7.52 -1.93 14.57
C ILE A 238 6.84 -3.21 15.04
N ILE A 239 5.54 -3.30 14.82
CA ILE A 239 4.78 -4.54 15.00
C ILE A 239 4.43 -5.08 13.63
N ILE A 240 4.73 -6.35 13.38
CA ILE A 240 4.33 -7.07 12.17
C ILE A 240 3.31 -8.12 12.56
N THR A 241 2.09 -8.01 12.03
CA THR A 241 0.99 -8.91 12.35
C THR A 241 0.25 -9.36 11.10
N ASN A 242 -0.44 -10.50 11.19
CA ASN A 242 -1.42 -10.85 10.18
C ASN A 242 -2.80 -10.27 10.53
N PHE A 243 -3.67 -10.08 9.54
CA PHE A 243 -4.99 -9.48 9.77
C PHE A 243 -5.89 -10.29 10.71
N HIS A 244 -5.77 -11.63 10.77
CA HIS A 244 -6.56 -12.44 11.70
C HIS A 244 -6.28 -12.09 13.16
N ALA A 245 -5.10 -11.56 13.49
CA ALA A 245 -4.82 -11.09 14.85
C ALA A 245 -5.76 -9.96 15.29
N LEU A 246 -6.34 -9.22 14.33
CA LEU A 246 -7.31 -8.15 14.55
C LEU A 246 -8.74 -8.67 14.80
N GLN A 247 -8.98 -9.98 14.69
CA GLN A 247 -10.25 -10.58 15.11
C GLN A 247 -10.44 -10.43 16.61
N LEU A 248 -11.67 -10.10 17.01
CA LEU A 248 -12.07 -10.05 18.42
C LEU A 248 -12.09 -11.48 18.96
N ARG A 249 -11.30 -11.73 20.02
CA ARG A 249 -11.26 -13.05 20.64
C ARG A 249 -12.32 -13.19 21.72
N GLU A 250 -12.73 -14.42 21.96
CA GLU A 250 -13.50 -14.74 23.16
C GLU A 250 -12.58 -14.73 24.39
N LYS A 251 -13.04 -14.11 25.47
CA LYS A 251 -12.36 -14.04 26.77
C LYS A 251 -12.61 -15.29 27.61
N VAL A 252 -13.76 -15.95 27.41
CA VAL A 252 -14.20 -17.11 28.19
C VAL A 252 -14.86 -18.11 27.26
N ALA A 253 -14.47 -19.38 27.39
CA ALA A 253 -15.15 -20.48 26.72
C ALA A 253 -16.48 -20.76 27.42
N ALA A 254 -17.58 -20.39 26.79
CA ALA A 254 -18.94 -20.72 27.23
C ALA A 254 -19.80 -21.13 26.03
N GLY A 255 -20.79 -21.99 26.27
CA GLY A 255 -21.73 -22.43 25.24
C GLY A 255 -22.52 -21.26 24.63
N LYS A 256 -22.91 -21.39 23.36
CA LYS A 256 -23.60 -20.34 22.59
C LYS A 256 -24.88 -19.83 23.26
N ILE A 257 -25.65 -20.74 23.87
CA ILE A 257 -26.91 -20.45 24.59
C ILE A 257 -26.63 -19.67 25.89
N THR A 258 -25.63 -20.10 26.66
CA THR A 258 -25.23 -19.42 27.90
C THR A 258 -24.78 -17.99 27.62
N LYS A 259 -24.04 -17.77 26.53
CA LYS A 259 -23.61 -16.44 26.10
C LYS A 259 -24.77 -15.55 25.66
N SER A 260 -25.75 -16.08 24.91
CA SER A 260 -26.90 -15.28 24.48
C SER A 260 -27.80 -14.86 25.65
N ILE A 261 -27.98 -15.74 26.64
CA ILE A 261 -28.74 -15.43 27.86
C ILE A 261 -28.00 -14.37 28.70
N LEU A 262 -26.69 -14.52 28.89
CA LEU A 262 -25.88 -13.61 29.71
C LEU A 262 -25.56 -12.28 29.02
N ALA A 263 -25.68 -12.19 27.69
CA ALA A 263 -25.47 -10.94 26.95
C ALA A 263 -26.64 -9.97 27.10
N ASP A 264 -27.86 -10.43 27.38
CA ASP A 264 -29.04 -9.60 27.69
C ASP A 264 -29.20 -8.35 26.79
N GLY A 265 -29.05 -8.54 25.47
CA GLY A 265 -29.14 -7.46 24.46
C GLY A 265 -27.98 -6.45 24.43
N ARG A 266 -26.95 -6.62 25.28
CA ARG A 266 -25.73 -5.79 25.33
C ARG A 266 -24.56 -6.44 24.56
N PRO A 267 -23.48 -5.69 24.24
CA PRO A 267 -22.27 -6.29 23.66
C PRO A 267 -21.76 -7.42 24.55
N SER A 268 -21.58 -8.61 23.96
CA SER A 268 -21.18 -9.83 24.68
C SER A 268 -20.01 -9.55 25.64
N PRO A 269 -20.19 -9.69 26.96
CA PRO A 269 -19.10 -9.48 27.92
C PRO A 269 -17.96 -10.49 27.72
N PHE A 270 -18.25 -11.61 27.04
CA PHE A 270 -17.35 -12.70 26.74
C PHE A 270 -16.49 -12.48 25.49
N THR A 271 -16.68 -11.39 24.75
CA THR A 271 -15.89 -11.07 23.56
C THR A 271 -15.03 -9.83 23.83
N GLU A 272 -13.83 -9.76 23.28
CA GLU A 272 -13.01 -8.55 23.29
C GLU A 272 -13.78 -7.37 22.68
N SER A 273 -13.70 -6.21 23.31
CA SER A 273 -14.05 -4.96 22.62
C SER A 273 -12.95 -4.61 21.61
N PRO A 274 -13.24 -3.78 20.58
CA PRO A 274 -12.22 -3.31 19.65
C PRO A 274 -11.00 -2.69 20.36
N GLY A 275 -11.22 -1.94 21.44
CA GLY A 275 -10.14 -1.36 22.24
C GLY A 275 -9.30 -2.39 23.01
N GLN A 276 -9.88 -3.54 23.40
CA GLN A 276 -9.14 -4.65 24.02
C GLN A 276 -8.32 -5.41 22.99
N MET A 277 -8.87 -5.68 21.80
CA MET A 277 -8.13 -6.24 20.67
C MET A 277 -6.92 -5.37 20.33
N VAL A 278 -7.08 -4.04 20.23
CA VAL A 278 -5.96 -3.14 19.93
C VAL A 278 -4.89 -3.20 21.02
N ARG A 279 -5.27 -3.27 22.30
CA ARG A 279 -4.29 -3.43 23.40
C ARG A 279 -3.53 -4.75 23.30
N ARG A 280 -4.18 -5.83 22.86
CA ARG A 280 -3.53 -7.13 22.65
C ARG A 280 -2.56 -7.09 21.47
N VAL A 281 -3.01 -6.61 20.31
CA VAL A 281 -2.22 -6.62 19.08
C VAL A 281 -1.12 -5.57 19.09
N CYS A 282 -1.40 -4.37 19.59
CA CYS A 282 -0.49 -3.22 19.56
C CYS A 282 0.26 -2.99 20.87
N ARG A 283 0.35 -4.00 21.75
CA ARG A 283 0.93 -3.88 23.10
C ARG A 283 2.32 -3.23 23.11
N GLU A 284 3.17 -3.61 22.17
CA GLU A 284 4.56 -3.13 22.09
C GLU A 284 4.70 -1.67 21.62
N LEU A 285 3.66 -1.10 21.01
CA LEU A 285 3.63 0.33 20.69
C LEU A 285 3.37 1.19 21.94
N GLY A 286 2.96 0.59 23.06
CA GLY A 286 2.77 1.29 24.34
C GLY A 286 1.81 2.48 24.22
N SER A 287 2.26 3.65 24.67
CA SER A 287 1.50 4.91 24.66
C SER A 287 1.65 5.72 23.36
N LYS A 288 2.32 5.18 22.33
CA LYS A 288 2.51 5.88 21.06
C LYS A 288 1.17 6.26 20.43
N ARG A 289 1.17 7.44 19.81
CA ARG A 289 0.03 8.04 19.09
C ARG A 289 0.48 8.40 17.68
N ARG A 290 -0.48 8.59 16.77
CA ARG A 290 -0.20 8.96 15.37
C ARG A 290 0.69 7.90 14.71
N ILE A 291 0.28 6.64 14.84
CA ILE A 291 1.03 5.53 14.27
C ILE A 291 0.90 5.54 12.75
N ILE A 292 1.87 4.92 12.07
CA ILE A 292 1.80 4.63 10.65
C ILE A 292 1.37 3.19 10.48
N ILE A 293 0.37 2.95 9.64
CA ILE A 293 -0.04 1.59 9.26
C ILE A 293 0.52 1.31 7.86
N ILE A 294 1.12 0.14 7.66
CA ILE A 294 1.58 -0.33 6.37
C ILE A 294 0.85 -1.63 6.08
N ASN A 295 0.00 -1.64 5.06
CA ASN A 295 -0.68 -2.85 4.62
C ASN A 295 0.10 -3.50 3.49
N ASP A 296 0.42 -4.78 3.66
CA ASP A 296 0.93 -5.63 2.59
C ASP A 296 -0.23 -6.35 1.88
N GLU A 297 -0.22 -6.39 0.55
CA GLU A 297 -1.34 -6.90 -0.25
C GLU A 297 -2.67 -6.22 0.10
N ALA A 298 -2.63 -4.89 0.15
CA ALA A 298 -3.74 -4.05 0.58
C ALA A 298 -5.02 -4.20 -0.27
N HIS A 299 -4.96 -4.84 -1.45
CA HIS A 299 -6.13 -5.18 -2.24
C HIS A 299 -7.08 -6.16 -1.52
N HIS A 300 -6.63 -6.86 -0.47
CA HIS A 300 -7.48 -7.64 0.43
C HIS A 300 -8.13 -6.81 1.55
N CYS A 301 -7.73 -5.55 1.74
CA CYS A 301 -8.23 -4.67 2.79
C CYS A 301 -9.16 -3.60 2.19
N TYR A 302 -10.41 -3.97 1.93
CA TYR A 302 -11.41 -3.10 1.33
C TYR A 302 -12.75 -3.10 2.09
N ARG A 303 -13.51 -2.03 1.90
CA ARG A 303 -14.94 -1.99 2.22
C ARG A 303 -15.71 -2.21 0.93
N ARG A 304 -16.65 -3.15 0.94
CA ARG A 304 -17.57 -3.33 -0.19
C ARG A 304 -18.41 -2.07 -0.36
N LYS A 305 -18.50 -1.55 -1.58
CA LYS A 305 -19.39 -0.41 -1.87
C LYS A 305 -20.84 -0.83 -1.62
N PRO A 306 -21.65 -0.01 -0.93
CA PRO A 306 -23.06 -0.31 -0.66
C PRO A 306 -23.85 -0.61 -1.94
N ASP A 307 -23.54 0.12 -3.02
CA ASP A 307 -24.25 0.05 -4.30
C ASP A 307 -23.57 -0.88 -5.34
N ALA A 308 -22.64 -1.72 -4.91
CA ALA A 308 -22.02 -2.67 -5.84
C ALA A 308 -23.04 -3.72 -6.29
N GLU A 309 -23.22 -3.87 -7.60
CA GLU A 309 -24.07 -4.93 -8.18
C GLU A 309 -23.73 -6.29 -7.56
N VAL A 310 -24.74 -6.94 -6.98
CA VAL A 310 -24.57 -8.29 -6.42
C VAL A 310 -24.51 -9.26 -7.58
N GLN A 311 -23.30 -9.61 -8.01
CA GLN A 311 -23.12 -10.71 -8.94
C GLN A 311 -23.67 -12.00 -8.31
N THR A 312 -24.56 -12.67 -9.03
CA THR A 312 -25.13 -13.96 -8.61
C THR A 312 -24.08 -15.04 -8.82
N LEU A 313 -23.29 -15.31 -7.78
CA LEU A 313 -22.32 -16.41 -7.76
C LEU A 313 -23.00 -17.71 -7.30
N THR A 314 -22.58 -18.84 -7.85
CA THR A 314 -23.14 -20.17 -7.54
C THR A 314 -22.06 -21.12 -7.03
N GLY A 315 -22.44 -22.07 -6.17
CA GLY A 315 -21.52 -23.11 -5.68
C GLY A 315 -20.33 -22.55 -4.91
N ASP A 316 -19.14 -23.07 -5.22
CA ASP A 316 -17.88 -22.75 -4.54
C ASP A 316 -17.46 -21.28 -4.68
N ASP A 317 -17.74 -20.66 -5.84
CA ASP A 317 -17.43 -19.24 -6.09
C ASP A 317 -18.13 -18.31 -5.10
N ARG A 318 -19.36 -18.67 -4.70
CA ARG A 318 -20.12 -17.90 -3.71
C ARG A 318 -19.51 -18.02 -2.32
N ILE A 319 -19.04 -19.21 -1.96
CA ILE A 319 -18.40 -19.49 -0.66
C ILE A 319 -17.09 -18.71 -0.58
N GLU A 320 -16.27 -18.78 -1.63
CA GLU A 320 -14.99 -18.08 -1.68
C GLU A 320 -15.17 -16.55 -1.61
N ALA A 321 -16.10 -15.99 -2.39
CA ALA A 321 -16.38 -14.56 -2.35
C ALA A 321 -16.86 -14.10 -0.97
N LYS A 322 -17.69 -14.91 -0.30
CA LYS A 322 -18.15 -14.62 1.07
C LYS A 322 -16.98 -14.64 2.05
N ASN A 323 -16.09 -15.62 1.98
CA ASN A 323 -14.92 -15.71 2.84
C ASN A 323 -13.99 -14.50 2.64
N ARG A 324 -13.73 -14.12 1.38
CA ARG A 324 -12.92 -12.92 1.06
C ARG A 324 -13.54 -11.64 1.62
N ASP A 325 -14.86 -11.47 1.51
CA ASP A 325 -15.56 -10.31 2.08
C ASP A 325 -15.50 -10.30 3.62
N GLU A 326 -15.58 -11.45 4.27
CA GLU A 326 -15.41 -11.59 5.73
C GLU A 326 -13.99 -11.24 6.17
N GLU A 327 -12.96 -11.74 5.47
CA GLU A 327 -11.56 -11.42 5.73
C GLU A 327 -11.26 -9.92 5.55
N ALA A 328 -11.72 -9.34 4.44
CA ALA A 328 -11.59 -7.91 4.17
C ALA A 328 -12.25 -7.07 5.27
N ARG A 329 -13.43 -7.49 5.74
CA ARG A 329 -14.15 -6.85 6.85
C ARG A 329 -13.36 -6.90 8.15
N VAL A 330 -12.76 -8.04 8.49
CA VAL A 330 -11.91 -8.18 9.68
C VAL A 330 -10.74 -7.22 9.61
N TRP A 331 -10.06 -7.17 8.47
CA TRP A 331 -8.89 -6.32 8.28
C TRP A 331 -9.23 -4.84 8.44
N ILE A 332 -10.22 -4.34 7.68
CA ILE A 332 -10.58 -2.92 7.69
C ILE A 332 -11.13 -2.48 9.06
N SER A 333 -11.98 -3.30 9.69
CA SER A 333 -12.54 -2.98 11.02
C SER A 333 -11.47 -2.98 12.12
N GLY A 334 -10.47 -3.85 12.00
CA GLY A 334 -9.29 -3.82 12.86
C GLY A 334 -8.49 -2.52 12.74
N ILE A 335 -8.26 -2.05 11.51
CA ILE A 335 -7.59 -0.76 11.25
C ILE A 335 -8.40 0.41 11.83
N GLU A 336 -9.73 0.40 11.69
CA GLU A 336 -10.61 1.41 12.28
C GLU A 336 -10.52 1.43 13.80
N ALA A 337 -10.51 0.26 14.43
CA ALA A 337 -10.31 0.14 15.87
C ALA A 337 -8.96 0.73 16.31
N VAL A 338 -7.89 0.44 15.57
CA VAL A 338 -6.55 0.99 15.81
C VAL A 338 -6.55 2.51 15.68
N LYS A 339 -7.17 3.06 14.63
CA LYS A 339 -7.34 4.51 14.45
C LYS A 339 -8.09 5.11 15.64
N ALA A 340 -9.23 4.56 16.02
CA ALA A 340 -10.05 5.08 17.12
C ALA A 340 -9.30 5.03 18.46
N LYS A 341 -8.53 3.98 18.72
CA LYS A 341 -7.87 3.78 20.01
C LYS A 341 -6.54 4.51 20.15
N MET A 342 -5.70 4.50 19.11
CA MET A 342 -4.31 4.99 19.15
C MET A 342 -4.08 6.24 18.30
N GLY A 343 -4.96 6.53 17.34
CA GLY A 343 -4.76 7.57 16.34
C GLY A 343 -3.76 7.13 15.27
N VAL A 344 -4.15 7.28 14.01
CA VAL A 344 -3.34 6.93 12.83
C VAL A 344 -3.01 8.20 12.06
N LYS A 345 -1.73 8.37 11.69
CA LYS A 345 -1.27 9.51 10.89
C LYS A 345 -1.53 9.28 9.41
N SER A 346 -1.07 8.14 8.91
CA SER A 346 -1.17 7.74 7.50
C SER A 346 -1.24 6.22 7.41
N ILE A 347 -1.89 5.72 6.37
CA ILE A 347 -1.96 4.31 6.01
C ILE A 347 -1.35 4.18 4.62
N TYR A 348 -0.26 3.44 4.52
CA TYR A 348 0.37 3.11 3.25
C TYR A 348 -0.09 1.72 2.81
N ASP A 349 -0.84 1.69 1.72
CA ASP A 349 -1.36 0.46 1.12
C ASP A 349 -0.42 0.04 0.00
N LEU A 350 0.34 -1.03 0.20
CA LEU A 350 1.21 -1.56 -0.84
C LEU A 350 0.64 -2.87 -1.37
N SER A 351 0.53 -2.97 -2.69
CA SER A 351 -0.01 -4.16 -3.34
C SER A 351 0.79 -4.49 -4.59
N ALA A 352 1.06 -5.78 -4.77
CA ALA A 352 1.61 -6.31 -6.00
C ALA A 352 0.48 -7.01 -6.76
N THR A 353 -0.10 -6.34 -7.75
CA THR A 353 -1.12 -6.98 -8.60
C THR A 353 -0.45 -7.47 -9.88
N PRO A 354 -0.69 -8.72 -10.33
CA PRO A 354 -0.36 -9.10 -11.70
C PRO A 354 -1.07 -8.16 -12.68
N PHE A 355 -0.41 -7.91 -13.82
CA PHE A 355 -0.98 -7.14 -14.93
C PHE A 355 -2.10 -7.89 -15.63
#